data_AF-A0A3B3DVZ4-F1
#
_entry.id   AF-A0A3B3DVZ4-F1
#
_cell.length_a   1.000
_cell.length_b   1.000
_cell.length_c   1.000
_cell.angle_alpha   90.00
_cell.angle_beta   90.00
_cell.angle_gamma   90.00
#
_symmetry.space_group_name_H-M   'P 1'
#
loop_
_entity.id
_entity.type
_entity.pdbx_description
1 polymer ?
#
loop_
_entity_poly.entity_id
_entity_poly.type
_entity_poly.pdbx_seq_one_letter_code
_entity_poly.pdbx_strand_id
1 'polypeptide(L)'
;MVSPLYVAVNRGQTESVAMLLKAGYSPDAQDCTCSLGLHSPLTLALSRASSEALRECVDLLVAAGASLEEQDWTQVFVSDSSQLLQLVLQHRRFPQHESPSTTIQQDGRTTLKMQEQSSMLSAALSCTGSASLWLPVLLSSGLEPSVLLQPCLFEEADSEALNHLLEFMNWTTLPPPLRLILDQRRAASSWEPRPHFDSLPLLSHICRLRIREILGPDLLMRSSTVQQLPVPSLLHDFLQFRDIPETLPS
;
A
#
# COMPACT_ATOMS: atom_id res chain seq x y z
N MET A 1 17.64 12.83 27.81
CA MET A 1 18.01 13.75 26.71
C MET A 1 17.28 13.27 25.47
N VAL A 2 16.63 14.16 24.73
CA VAL A 2 15.86 13.78 23.53
C VAL A 2 16.76 13.91 22.31
N SER A 3 16.68 12.98 21.36
CA SER A 3 17.47 13.05 20.11
C SER A 3 17.23 14.39 19.39
N PRO A 4 18.27 15.05 18.84
CA PRO A 4 18.13 16.25 18.02
C PRO A 4 17.16 16.06 16.84
N LEU A 5 16.98 14.82 16.39
CA LEU A 5 16.10 14.46 15.30
C LEU A 5 14.63 14.81 15.60
N TYR A 6 14.16 14.61 16.84
CA TYR A 6 12.80 15.01 17.24
C TYR A 6 12.58 16.51 17.10
N VAL A 7 13.58 17.33 17.45
CA VAL A 7 13.47 18.80 17.36
C VAL A 7 13.47 19.25 15.92
N ALA A 8 14.31 18.64 15.08
CA ALA A 8 14.38 18.94 13.65
C ALA A 8 13.05 18.60 12.95
N VAL A 9 12.49 17.42 13.21
CA VAL A 9 11.18 16.99 12.69
C VAL A 9 10.06 17.89 13.21
N ASN A 10 9.99 18.16 14.52
CA ASN A 10 8.94 19.01 15.10
C ASN A 10 8.90 20.43 14.48
N ARG A 11 10.05 20.92 14.04
CA ARG A 11 10.18 22.23 13.38
C ARG A 11 10.06 22.17 11.85
N GLY A 12 9.88 20.98 11.26
CA GLY A 12 9.84 20.79 9.81
C GLY A 12 11.14 21.15 9.11
N GLN A 13 12.29 21.02 9.78
CA GLN A 13 13.59 21.39 9.22
C GLN A 13 14.20 20.23 8.43
N THR A 14 13.79 20.10 7.17
CA THR A 14 14.16 18.99 6.29
C THR A 14 15.68 18.91 6.06
N GLU A 15 16.36 20.04 5.88
CA GLU A 15 17.83 20.08 5.76
C GLU A 15 18.55 19.57 7.02
N SER A 16 18.07 19.95 8.20
CA SER A 16 18.61 19.49 9.48
C SER A 16 18.40 17.98 9.64
N VAL A 17 17.22 17.46 9.28
CA VAL A 17 16.92 16.02 9.29
C VAL A 17 17.88 15.28 8.36
N ALA A 18 18.04 15.75 7.11
CA ALA A 18 18.95 15.15 6.14
C ALA A 18 20.41 15.15 6.61
N MET A 19 20.88 16.25 7.22
CA MET A 19 22.23 16.33 7.77
C MET A 19 22.45 15.36 8.93
N LEU A 20 21.48 15.25 9.85
CA LEU A 20 21.56 14.32 10.99
C LEU A 20 21.58 12.86 10.53
N LEU A 21 20.73 12.49 9.57
CA LEU A 21 20.72 11.15 9.00
C LEU A 21 22.04 10.82 8.29
N LYS A 22 22.59 11.77 7.52
CA LYS A 22 23.92 11.63 6.90
C LYS A 22 25.06 11.49 7.92
N ALA A 23 24.90 12.10 9.09
CA ALA A 23 25.86 11.97 10.19
C ALA A 23 25.77 10.62 10.94
N GLY A 24 24.85 9.73 10.55
CA GLY A 24 24.71 8.38 11.11
C GLY A 24 23.76 8.30 12.31
N TYR A 25 22.94 9.33 12.57
CA TYR A 25 21.88 9.23 13.56
C TYR A 25 20.84 8.19 13.11
N SER A 26 20.41 7.34 14.05
CA SER A 26 19.34 6.37 13.79
C SER A 26 18.03 7.10 13.45
N PRO A 27 17.32 6.71 12.36
CA PRO A 27 16.05 7.33 11.97
C PRO A 27 14.92 7.07 12.99
N ASP A 28 14.97 5.95 13.71
CA ASP A 28 13.99 5.62 14.77
C ASP A 28 14.25 6.41 16.07
N ALA A 29 15.46 6.98 16.21
CA ALA A 29 15.94 7.64 17.42
C ALA A 29 15.70 6.79 18.70
N GLN A 30 15.52 7.45 19.85
CA GLN A 30 15.18 6.81 21.11
C GLN A 30 13.65 6.82 21.29
N ASP A 31 13.10 5.71 21.79
CA ASP A 31 11.72 5.64 22.24
C ASP A 31 11.48 6.60 23.42
N CYS A 32 10.60 7.58 23.21
CA CYS A 32 10.28 8.62 24.16
C CYS A 32 8.86 8.52 24.72
N THR A 33 8.19 7.36 24.61
CA THR A 33 6.79 7.14 25.00
C THR A 33 6.49 7.61 26.41
N CYS A 34 7.33 7.24 27.38
CA CYS A 34 7.13 7.60 28.78
C CYS A 34 7.28 9.11 29.07
N SER A 35 7.88 9.88 28.16
CA SER A 35 8.22 11.30 28.37
C SER A 35 7.45 12.26 27.47
N LEU A 36 7.15 11.85 26.24
CA LEU A 36 6.55 12.68 25.20
C LEU A 36 5.33 12.02 24.55
N GLY A 37 5.01 10.76 24.88
CA GLY A 37 3.96 10.00 24.21
C GLY A 37 4.26 9.67 22.75
N LEU A 38 5.55 9.70 22.36
CA LEU A 38 6.01 9.47 20.99
C LEU A 38 7.03 8.35 20.98
N HIS A 39 6.78 7.35 20.13
CA HIS A 39 7.62 6.17 19.96
C HIS A 39 8.80 6.43 19.02
N SER A 40 8.58 7.22 17.96
CA SER A 40 9.63 7.57 17.00
C SER A 40 9.47 9.00 16.44
N PRO A 41 10.53 9.57 15.83
CA PRO A 41 10.44 10.80 15.05
C PRO A 41 9.47 10.67 13.86
N LEU A 42 9.30 9.47 13.31
CA LEU A 42 8.37 9.20 12.21
C LEU A 42 6.92 9.33 12.68
N THR A 43 6.57 8.81 13.85
CA THR A 43 5.23 8.98 14.45
C THR A 43 4.89 10.47 14.66
N LEU A 44 5.88 11.27 15.08
CA LEU A 44 5.71 12.72 15.21
C LEU A 44 5.48 13.39 13.84
N ALA A 45 6.21 12.97 12.81
CA ALA A 45 6.04 13.51 11.47
C ALA A 45 4.66 13.17 10.90
N LEU A 46 4.21 11.91 11.04
CA LEU A 46 2.92 11.42 10.57
C LEU A 46 1.73 12.11 11.26
N SER A 47 1.76 12.22 12.59
CA SER A 47 0.69 12.88 13.37
C SER A 47 0.50 14.36 13.01
N ARG A 48 1.46 14.96 12.30
CA ARG A 48 1.44 16.37 11.90
C ARG A 48 1.65 16.57 10.40
N ALA A 49 1.46 15.53 9.58
CA ALA A 49 1.78 15.51 8.15
C ALA A 49 0.91 16.43 7.25
N SER A 50 0.25 17.44 7.82
CA SER A 50 -0.55 18.44 7.09
C SER A 50 0.30 19.47 6.34
N SER A 51 1.59 19.60 6.66
CA SER A 51 2.52 20.52 6.01
C SER A 51 3.46 19.77 5.08
N GLU A 52 3.69 20.29 3.88
CA GLU A 52 4.64 19.75 2.89
C GLU A 52 6.04 19.47 3.50
N ALA A 53 6.54 20.37 4.36
CA ALA A 53 7.81 20.19 5.03
C ALA A 53 7.85 18.95 5.94
N LEU A 54 6.72 18.55 6.53
CA LEU A 54 6.64 17.34 7.34
C LEU A 54 6.51 16.08 6.47
N ARG A 55 5.93 16.19 5.27
CA ARG A 55 5.91 15.09 4.29
C ARG A 55 7.30 14.81 3.74
N GLU A 56 8.08 15.86 3.46
CA GLU A 56 9.50 15.73 3.13
C GLU A 56 10.30 15.11 4.30
N CYS A 57 9.97 15.45 5.55
CA CYS A 57 10.58 14.77 6.70
C CYS A 57 10.23 13.27 6.73
N VAL A 58 8.97 12.90 6.45
CA VAL A 58 8.55 11.49 6.35
C VAL A 58 9.34 10.79 5.24
N ASP A 59 9.43 11.39 4.05
CA ASP A 59 10.18 10.84 2.92
C ASP A 59 11.64 10.56 3.29
N LEU A 60 12.33 11.54 3.90
CA LEU A 60 13.71 11.38 4.35
C LEU A 60 13.89 10.29 5.42
N LEU A 61 12.97 10.20 6.39
CA LEU A 61 13.02 9.19 7.44
C LEU A 61 12.76 7.78 6.89
N VAL A 62 11.76 7.64 6.00
CA VAL A 62 11.46 6.37 5.35
C VAL A 62 12.63 5.95 4.46
N ALA A 63 13.19 6.86 3.65
CA ALA A 63 14.36 6.60 2.82
C ALA A 63 15.59 6.17 3.64
N ALA A 64 15.75 6.72 4.85
CA ALA A 64 16.79 6.32 5.79
C ALA A 64 16.53 4.98 6.51
N GLY A 65 15.36 4.37 6.30
CA GLY A 65 15.01 3.05 6.84
C GLY A 65 14.29 3.07 8.19
N ALA A 66 13.61 4.16 8.55
CA ALA A 66 12.75 4.21 9.74
C ALA A 66 11.75 3.03 9.76
N SER A 67 11.65 2.36 10.90
CA SER A 67 10.65 1.33 11.13
C SER A 67 9.25 1.95 11.24
N LEU A 68 8.24 1.24 10.71
CA LEU A 68 6.84 1.63 10.83
C LEU A 68 6.10 0.60 11.68
N GLU A 69 5.50 1.06 12.77
CA GLU A 69 4.66 0.24 13.64
C GLU A 69 3.19 0.31 13.21
N GLU A 70 2.36 -0.54 13.81
CA GLU A 70 0.91 -0.59 13.53
C GLU A 70 0.24 0.78 13.73
N GLN A 71 0.63 1.53 14.76
CA GLN A 71 0.09 2.87 15.01
C GLN A 71 0.46 3.84 13.88
N ASP A 72 1.69 3.77 13.37
CA ASP A 72 2.12 4.62 12.25
C ASP A 72 1.31 4.32 10.99
N TRP A 73 1.07 3.04 10.70
CA TRP A 73 0.25 2.62 9.56
C TRP A 73 -1.21 3.05 9.71
N THR A 74 -1.80 2.94 10.90
CA THR A 74 -3.18 3.44 11.12
C THR A 74 -3.26 4.94 10.86
N GLN A 75 -2.26 5.73 11.28
CA GLN A 75 -2.21 7.16 10.97
C GLN A 75 -2.09 7.40 9.46
N VAL A 76 -1.32 6.60 8.72
CA VAL A 76 -1.22 6.71 7.25
C VAL A 76 -2.55 6.37 6.57
N PHE A 77 -3.29 5.36 7.04
CA PHE A 77 -4.57 4.96 6.46
C PHE A 77 -5.75 5.88 6.85
N VAL A 78 -5.68 6.51 8.02
CA VAL A 78 -6.68 7.49 8.50
C VAL A 78 -6.44 8.87 7.91
N SER A 79 -5.18 9.27 7.76
CA SER A 79 -4.82 10.54 7.14
C SER A 79 -5.07 10.41 5.64
N ASP A 80 -6.27 10.81 5.20
CA ASP A 80 -6.86 10.88 3.84
C ASP A 80 -5.92 11.33 2.70
N SER A 81 -4.80 10.65 2.55
CA SER A 81 -3.65 11.11 1.79
C SER A 81 -2.94 9.90 1.20
N SER A 82 -3.54 9.37 0.14
CA SER A 82 -2.95 8.37 -0.76
C SER A 82 -1.48 8.67 -1.09
N GLN A 83 -1.10 9.96 -1.13
CA GLN A 83 0.26 10.46 -1.27
C GLN A 83 1.24 10.01 -0.16
N LEU A 84 0.86 10.00 1.12
CA LEU A 84 1.77 9.50 2.18
C LEU A 84 2.01 8.00 2.02
N LEU A 85 0.96 7.25 1.72
CA LEU A 85 1.06 5.82 1.46
C LEU A 85 1.93 5.55 0.21
N GLN A 86 1.75 6.33 -0.87
CA GLN A 86 2.57 6.28 -2.07
C GLN A 86 4.05 6.58 -1.77
N LEU A 87 4.35 7.59 -0.96
CA LEU A 87 5.72 7.93 -0.55
C LEU A 87 6.37 6.80 0.25
N VAL A 88 5.64 6.19 1.19
CA VAL A 88 6.17 5.07 1.96
C VAL A 88 6.48 3.89 1.04
N LEU A 89 5.56 3.54 0.13
CA LEU A 89 5.69 2.42 -0.80
C LEU A 89 6.64 2.69 -1.97
N GLN A 90 7.01 3.95 -2.20
CA GLN A 90 8.09 4.30 -3.13
C GLN A 90 9.44 3.80 -2.62
N HIS A 91 9.66 3.82 -1.30
CA HIS A 91 10.92 3.40 -0.66
C HIS A 91 10.89 1.99 -0.09
N ARG A 92 9.69 1.41 0.09
CA ARG A 92 9.46 0.10 0.69
C ARG A 92 8.93 -0.90 -0.34
N ARG A 93 9.51 -2.11 -0.39
CA ARG A 93 9.02 -3.20 -1.27
C ARG A 93 8.31 -4.30 -0.48
N PHE A 94 7.27 -4.87 -1.07
CA PHE A 94 6.71 -6.14 -0.60
C PHE A 94 7.71 -7.29 -0.83
N PRO A 95 7.73 -8.32 0.03
CA PRO A 95 8.68 -9.41 -0.06
C PRO A 95 8.21 -10.31 -1.19
N GLN A 96 9.07 -10.48 -2.20
CA GLN A 96 8.74 -11.33 -3.32
C GLN A 96 8.93 -12.80 -2.93
N HIS A 97 8.01 -13.66 -3.34
CA HIS A 97 8.22 -15.11 -3.35
C HIS A 97 9.34 -15.41 -4.35
N GLU A 98 10.47 -15.94 -3.87
CA GLU A 98 11.68 -16.13 -4.67
C GLU A 98 11.39 -16.89 -5.97
N SER A 99 11.65 -16.23 -7.11
CA SER A 99 11.84 -16.90 -8.39
C SER A 99 13.33 -16.78 -8.75
N PRO A 100 14.05 -17.88 -8.93
CA PRO A 100 15.53 -17.92 -8.90
C PRO A 100 16.20 -17.47 -10.21
N SER A 101 15.61 -16.54 -10.96
CA SER A 101 16.18 -16.12 -12.25
C SER A 101 15.64 -14.77 -12.72
N THR A 102 16.11 -13.67 -12.15
CA THR A 102 16.29 -12.42 -12.92
C THR A 102 17.16 -11.47 -12.10
N THR A 103 18.43 -11.37 -12.48
CA THR A 103 19.33 -10.27 -12.13
C THR A 103 18.81 -8.98 -12.77
N ILE A 104 17.79 -8.36 -12.18
CA ILE A 104 17.32 -7.02 -12.56
C ILE A 104 17.53 -6.09 -11.38
N GLN A 105 18.63 -5.34 -11.49
CA GLN A 105 19.00 -4.08 -10.82
C GLN A 105 18.55 -3.89 -9.36
N GLN A 106 19.57 -3.84 -8.50
CA GLN A 106 19.54 -3.32 -7.13
C GLN A 106 19.07 -1.86 -7.11
N ASP A 107 17.76 -1.67 -7.16
CA ASP A 107 17.13 -0.40 -6.91
C ASP A 107 17.02 -0.27 -5.38
N GLY A 108 17.64 0.76 -4.79
CA GLY A 108 18.02 0.88 -3.37
C GLY A 108 16.90 0.97 -2.33
N ARG A 109 15.71 0.44 -2.65
CA ARG A 109 14.57 0.33 -1.75
C ARG A 109 14.79 -0.78 -0.73
N THR A 110 14.31 -0.55 0.48
CA THR A 110 14.32 -1.55 1.55
C THR A 110 13.10 -2.46 1.42
N THR A 111 13.32 -3.77 1.56
CA THR A 111 12.22 -4.74 1.65
C THR A 111 11.52 -4.57 2.99
N LEU A 112 10.19 -4.48 2.97
CA LEU A 112 9.38 -4.50 4.19
C LEU A 112 9.67 -5.77 4.96
N LYS A 113 9.98 -5.63 6.25
CA LYS A 113 10.10 -6.82 7.11
C LYS A 113 8.72 -7.49 7.21
N MET A 114 8.71 -8.81 7.43
CA MET A 114 7.47 -9.56 7.65
C MET A 114 6.62 -8.93 8.78
N GLN A 115 7.28 -8.44 9.83
CA GLN A 115 6.61 -7.77 10.95
C GLN A 115 5.90 -6.48 10.50
N GLU A 116 6.58 -5.63 9.73
CA GLU A 116 6.01 -4.37 9.23
C GLU A 116 4.81 -4.62 8.32
N GLN A 117 4.83 -5.68 7.51
CA GLN A 117 3.69 -6.07 6.70
C GLN A 117 2.51 -6.56 7.54
N SER A 118 2.75 -7.39 8.55
CA SER A 118 1.68 -7.81 9.44
C SER A 118 1.03 -6.62 10.15
N SER A 119 1.84 -5.66 10.60
CA SER A 119 1.36 -4.41 11.21
C SER A 119 0.62 -3.51 10.22
N MET A 120 1.09 -3.42 8.97
CA MET A 120 0.39 -2.70 7.90
C MET A 120 -0.97 -3.33 7.61
N LEU A 121 -1.03 -4.67 7.53
CA LEU A 121 -2.28 -5.39 7.26
C LEU A 121 -3.27 -5.26 8.41
N SER A 122 -2.83 -5.41 9.66
CA SER A 122 -3.72 -5.23 10.82
C SER A 122 -4.25 -3.79 10.91
N ALA A 123 -3.40 -2.80 10.62
CA ALA A 123 -3.81 -1.41 10.53
C ALA A 123 -4.82 -1.17 9.39
N ALA A 124 -4.57 -1.72 8.19
CA ALA A 124 -5.48 -1.59 7.05
C ALA A 124 -6.87 -2.19 7.34
N LEU A 125 -6.90 -3.35 8.00
CA LEU A 125 -8.13 -4.03 8.42
C LEU A 125 -8.85 -3.34 9.58
N SER A 126 -8.16 -2.47 10.32
CA SER A 126 -8.79 -1.58 11.31
C SER A 126 -9.35 -0.30 10.67
N CYS A 127 -8.94 0.00 9.44
CA CYS A 127 -9.31 1.19 8.66
C CYS A 127 -10.08 0.80 7.38
N THR A 128 -11.01 -0.16 7.51
CA THR A 128 -11.89 -0.65 6.43
C THR A 128 -12.78 0.44 5.83
N GLY A 129 -13.20 1.41 6.64
CA GLY A 129 -14.04 2.54 6.20
C GLY A 129 -13.34 3.56 5.29
N SER A 130 -12.01 3.52 5.16
CA SER A 130 -11.25 4.33 4.20
C SER A 130 -10.61 3.49 3.10
N ALA A 131 -11.09 2.25 2.91
CA ALA A 131 -10.51 1.28 1.97
C ALA A 131 -10.44 1.80 0.53
N SER A 132 -11.37 2.63 0.09
CA SER A 132 -11.37 3.24 -1.23
C SER A 132 -10.10 4.05 -1.51
N LEU A 133 -9.48 4.65 -0.50
CA LEU A 133 -8.33 5.54 -0.66
C LEU A 133 -7.00 4.79 -0.71
N TRP A 134 -6.85 3.76 0.14
CA TRP A 134 -5.59 3.06 0.28
C TRP A 134 -5.50 1.79 -0.58
N LEU A 135 -6.63 1.14 -0.88
CA LEU A 135 -6.65 -0.14 -1.59
C LEU A 135 -6.10 -0.04 -3.02
N PRO A 136 -6.47 0.98 -3.84
CA PRO A 136 -5.85 1.16 -5.15
C PRO A 136 -4.33 1.29 -5.07
N VAL A 137 -3.84 2.08 -4.11
CA VAL A 137 -2.41 2.36 -3.92
C VAL A 137 -1.64 1.11 -3.50
N LEU A 138 -2.21 0.28 -2.60
CA LEU A 138 -1.60 -0.98 -2.21
C LEU A 138 -1.55 -1.97 -3.39
N LEU A 139 -2.63 -2.09 -4.17
CA LEU A 139 -2.66 -3.01 -5.30
C LEU A 139 -1.75 -2.56 -6.44
N SER A 140 -1.65 -1.25 -6.67
CA SER A 140 -0.78 -0.64 -7.68
C SER A 140 0.70 -0.67 -7.29
N SER A 141 1.01 -0.69 -6.00
CA SER A 141 2.38 -0.88 -5.49
C SER A 141 2.80 -2.35 -5.42
N GLY A 142 1.92 -3.27 -5.83
CA GLY A 142 2.26 -4.68 -5.96
C GLY A 142 1.90 -5.54 -4.75
N LEU A 143 0.97 -5.11 -3.90
CA LEU A 143 0.39 -6.01 -2.89
C LEU A 143 -0.39 -7.14 -3.58
N GLU A 144 -0.28 -8.35 -3.06
CA GLU A 144 -1.05 -9.49 -3.54
C GLU A 144 -2.49 -9.43 -2.99
N PRO A 145 -3.53 -9.44 -3.85
CA PRO A 145 -4.92 -9.34 -3.40
C PRO A 145 -5.37 -10.48 -2.48
N SER A 146 -4.72 -11.64 -2.57
CA SER A 146 -4.99 -12.82 -1.74
C SER A 146 -4.83 -12.54 -0.25
N VAL A 147 -3.91 -11.64 0.12
CA VAL A 147 -3.63 -11.24 1.50
C VAL A 147 -4.79 -10.45 2.12
N LEU A 148 -5.60 -9.80 1.29
CA LEU A 148 -6.76 -8.99 1.69
C LEU A 148 -8.08 -9.81 1.76
N LEU A 149 -8.04 -11.12 1.52
CA LEU A 149 -9.22 -12.01 1.56
C LEU A 149 -9.70 -12.32 2.99
N GLN A 150 -9.95 -11.28 3.79
CA GLN A 150 -10.46 -11.40 5.15
C GLN A 150 -11.93 -10.97 5.24
N PRO A 151 -12.79 -11.69 6.00
CA PRO A 151 -14.21 -11.35 6.14
C PRO A 151 -14.48 -9.90 6.57
N CYS A 152 -13.69 -9.36 7.50
CA CYS A 152 -13.85 -8.00 8.00
C CYS A 152 -13.78 -6.93 6.91
N LEU A 153 -12.85 -7.06 5.95
CA LEU A 153 -12.79 -6.15 4.81
C LEU A 153 -14.07 -6.27 3.95
N PHE A 154 -14.55 -7.49 3.73
CA PHE A 154 -15.76 -7.76 2.97
C PHE A 154 -17.04 -7.41 3.70
N GLU A 155 -17.04 -7.13 5.01
CA GLU A 155 -18.20 -6.72 5.79
C GLU A 155 -18.30 -5.20 5.99
N GLU A 156 -17.18 -4.49 6.01
CA GLU A 156 -17.13 -3.07 6.34
C GLU A 156 -16.70 -2.16 5.19
N ALA A 157 -15.95 -2.66 4.20
CA ALA A 157 -15.44 -1.80 3.12
C ALA A 157 -16.57 -1.23 2.24
N ASP A 158 -16.31 -0.07 1.65
CA ASP A 158 -17.21 0.61 0.72
C ASP A 158 -17.42 -0.19 -0.56
N SER A 159 -18.56 0.07 -1.22
CA SER A 159 -18.89 -0.56 -2.52
C SER A 159 -17.80 -0.38 -3.56
N GLU A 160 -17.20 0.81 -3.61
CA GLU A 160 -16.17 1.17 -4.56
C GLU A 160 -14.85 0.44 -4.27
N ALA A 161 -14.46 0.34 -3.00
CA ALA A 161 -13.28 -0.41 -2.56
C ALA A 161 -13.41 -1.91 -2.88
N LEU A 162 -14.58 -2.49 -2.62
CA LEU A 162 -14.88 -3.89 -2.96
C LEU A 162 -14.83 -4.13 -4.46
N ASN A 163 -15.48 -3.26 -5.23
CA ASN A 163 -15.45 -3.34 -6.69
C ASN A 163 -14.03 -3.26 -7.21
N HIS A 164 -13.22 -2.34 -6.70
CA HIS A 164 -11.83 -2.21 -7.11
C HIS A 164 -11.01 -3.45 -6.76
N LEU A 165 -11.14 -4.00 -5.55
CA LEU A 165 -10.48 -5.24 -5.14
C LEU A 165 -10.81 -6.40 -6.10
N LEU A 166 -12.09 -6.58 -6.43
CA LEU A 166 -12.55 -7.65 -7.31
C LEU A 166 -11.97 -7.56 -8.73
N GLU A 167 -11.62 -6.37 -9.22
CA GLU A 167 -10.97 -6.20 -10.53
C GLU A 167 -9.53 -6.73 -10.59
N PHE A 168 -8.90 -6.99 -9.43
CA PHE A 168 -7.58 -7.61 -9.33
C PHE A 168 -7.65 -9.11 -9.06
N MET A 169 -8.86 -9.67 -9.01
CA MET A 169 -9.08 -11.05 -8.60
C MET A 169 -9.99 -11.78 -9.59
N ASN A 170 -9.91 -13.11 -9.56
CA ASN A 170 -10.95 -13.90 -10.20
C ASN A 170 -12.14 -14.03 -9.25
N TRP A 171 -13.18 -13.22 -9.47
CA TRP A 171 -14.40 -13.20 -8.65
C TRP A 171 -15.16 -14.54 -8.64
N THR A 172 -14.91 -15.43 -9.61
CA THR A 172 -15.56 -16.75 -9.65
C THR A 172 -14.92 -17.77 -8.70
N THR A 173 -13.64 -17.58 -8.36
CA THR A 173 -12.87 -18.46 -7.47
C THR A 173 -12.82 -17.99 -6.03
N LEU A 174 -13.67 -17.03 -5.65
CA LEU A 174 -13.73 -16.53 -4.29
C LEU A 174 -14.15 -17.65 -3.30
N PRO A 175 -13.55 -17.68 -2.09
CA PRO A 175 -13.97 -18.58 -1.04
C PRO A 175 -15.48 -18.48 -0.74
N PRO A 176 -16.17 -19.60 -0.49
CA PRO A 176 -17.59 -19.61 -0.12
C PRO A 176 -18.01 -18.62 0.98
N PRO A 177 -17.25 -18.41 2.08
CA PRO A 177 -17.66 -17.46 3.11
C PRO A 177 -17.71 -16.02 2.60
N LEU A 178 -16.76 -15.62 1.76
CA LEU A 178 -16.73 -14.26 1.20
C LEU A 178 -17.86 -14.04 0.19
N ARG A 179 -18.19 -15.07 -0.59
CA ARG A 179 -19.35 -15.00 -1.51
C ARG A 179 -20.66 -14.79 -0.76
N LEU A 180 -20.84 -15.49 0.36
CA LEU A 180 -22.02 -15.34 1.20
C LEU A 180 -22.15 -13.92 1.79
N ILE A 181 -21.03 -13.30 2.21
CA ILE A 181 -21.01 -11.91 2.67
C ILE A 181 -21.40 -10.95 1.54
N LEU A 182 -20.84 -11.14 0.34
CA LEU A 182 -21.17 -10.34 -0.83
C LEU A 182 -22.65 -10.47 -1.23
N ASP A 183 -23.20 -11.68 -1.19
CA ASP A 183 -24.63 -11.95 -1.47
C ASP A 183 -25.53 -11.26 -0.43
N GLN A 184 -25.15 -11.30 0.85
CA GLN A 184 -25.85 -10.58 1.92
C GLN A 184 -25.82 -9.07 1.73
N ARG A 185 -24.65 -8.51 1.39
CA ARG A 185 -24.49 -7.06 1.12
C ARG A 185 -25.27 -6.62 -0.11
N ARG A 186 -25.30 -7.45 -1.16
CA ARG A 186 -26.14 -7.23 -2.34
C ARG A 186 -27.63 -7.21 -1.97
N ALA A 187 -28.09 -8.16 -1.16
CA ALA A 187 -29.48 -8.20 -0.68
C ALA A 187 -29.84 -7.01 0.22
N ALA A 188 -28.88 -6.54 1.02
CA ALA A 188 -29.01 -5.37 1.90
C ALA A 188 -28.87 -4.03 1.16
N SER A 189 -28.60 -4.03 -0.16
CA SER A 189 -28.29 -2.82 -0.95
C SER A 189 -27.12 -2.00 -0.41
N SER A 190 -26.22 -2.63 0.37
CA SER A 190 -25.00 -1.99 0.87
C SER A 190 -23.81 -2.16 -0.07
N TRP A 191 -23.94 -3.05 -1.07
CA TRP A 191 -22.96 -3.25 -2.14
C TRP A 191 -23.63 -3.24 -3.51
N GLU A 192 -23.16 -2.34 -4.38
CA GLU A 192 -23.54 -2.28 -5.80
C GLU A 192 -22.41 -2.85 -6.68
N PRO A 193 -22.54 -4.09 -7.17
CA PRO A 193 -21.54 -4.69 -8.06
C PRO A 193 -21.55 -4.01 -9.43
N ARG A 194 -20.37 -3.93 -10.05
CA ARG A 194 -20.26 -3.58 -11.47
C ARG A 194 -20.95 -4.64 -12.35
N PRO A 195 -21.57 -4.26 -13.48
CA PRO A 195 -22.42 -5.16 -14.27
C PRO A 195 -21.68 -6.37 -14.84
N HIS A 196 -20.36 -6.28 -15.04
CA HIS A 196 -19.57 -7.41 -15.56
C HIS A 196 -19.27 -8.49 -14.52
N PHE A 197 -19.42 -8.21 -13.22
CA PHE A 197 -19.22 -9.23 -12.17
C PHE A 197 -20.31 -10.31 -12.15
N ASP A 198 -21.48 -10.02 -12.71
CA ASP A 198 -22.55 -11.02 -12.89
C ASP A 198 -22.26 -11.99 -14.05
N SER A 199 -21.29 -11.66 -14.89
CA SER A 199 -20.85 -12.48 -16.01
C SER A 199 -19.56 -13.25 -15.69
N LEU A 200 -19.28 -14.30 -16.47
CA LEU A 200 -17.99 -14.99 -16.38
C LEU A 200 -16.85 -14.04 -16.80
N PRO A 201 -15.70 -14.07 -16.10
CA PRO A 201 -14.56 -13.24 -16.44
C PRO A 201 -14.09 -13.55 -17.86
N LEU A 202 -13.83 -12.50 -18.63
CA LEU A 202 -13.29 -12.62 -19.98
C LEU A 202 -11.92 -13.32 -19.95
N LEU A 203 -11.62 -14.08 -21.00
CA LEU A 203 -10.34 -14.78 -21.11
C LEU A 203 -9.15 -13.81 -21.02
N SER A 204 -9.28 -12.60 -21.58
CA SER A 204 -8.25 -11.55 -21.46
C SER A 204 -7.94 -11.20 -20.01
N HIS A 205 -8.96 -11.08 -19.16
CA HIS A 205 -8.82 -10.80 -17.75
C HIS A 205 -8.18 -11.97 -17.01
N ILE A 206 -8.60 -13.21 -17.29
CA ILE A 206 -7.96 -14.42 -16.72
C ILE A 206 -6.48 -14.49 -17.11
N CYS A 207 -6.15 -14.21 -18.38
CA CYS A 207 -4.76 -14.15 -18.84
C CYS A 207 -3.96 -13.07 -18.11
N ARG A 208 -4.53 -11.87 -17.89
CA ARG A 208 -3.90 -10.80 -17.11
C ARG A 208 -3.54 -11.26 -15.70
N LEU A 209 -4.46 -11.92 -15.00
CA LEU A 209 -4.23 -12.45 -13.65
C LEU A 209 -3.12 -13.51 -13.63
N ARG A 210 -3.12 -14.43 -14.59
CA ARG A 210 -2.08 -15.49 -14.67
C ARG A 210 -0.70 -14.92 -14.99
N ILE A 211 -0.61 -13.87 -15.80
CA ILE A 211 0.65 -13.18 -16.06
C ILE A 211 1.15 -12.49 -14.78
N ARG A 212 0.26 -11.83 -14.02
CA ARG A 212 0.58 -11.22 -12.72
C ARG A 212 1.07 -12.24 -11.70
N GLU A 213 0.46 -13.42 -11.65
CA GLU A 213 0.88 -14.51 -10.75
C GLU A 213 2.29 -15.03 -11.07
N ILE A 214 2.65 -15.14 -12.35
CA ILE A 214 3.97 -15.64 -12.78
C ILE A 214 5.07 -14.59 -12.61
N LEU A 215 4.83 -13.34 -13.01
CA LEU A 215 5.83 -12.28 -12.95
C LEU A 215 5.96 -11.66 -11.55
N GLY A 216 4.91 -11.80 -10.74
CA GLY A 216 4.79 -11.15 -9.44
C GLY A 216 4.14 -9.77 -9.54
N PRO A 217 3.36 -9.38 -8.52
CA PRO A 217 2.56 -8.15 -8.53
C PRO A 217 3.41 -6.88 -8.57
N ASP A 218 4.51 -6.79 -7.81
CA ASP A 218 5.41 -5.62 -7.81
C ASP A 218 6.12 -5.43 -9.16
N LEU A 219 6.73 -6.51 -9.69
CA LEU A 219 7.43 -6.43 -10.97
C LEU A 219 6.48 -6.06 -12.10
N LEU A 220 5.25 -6.56 -12.12
CA LEU A 220 4.31 -6.25 -13.18
C LEU A 220 3.80 -4.80 -13.13
N MET A 221 3.74 -4.17 -11.96
CA MET A 221 3.33 -2.76 -11.86
C MET A 221 4.44 -1.78 -12.30
N ARG A 222 5.67 -2.25 -12.47
CA ARG A 222 6.79 -1.42 -12.93
C ARG A 222 6.72 -1.19 -14.44
N SER A 223 6.89 0.06 -14.86
CA SER A 223 6.88 0.40 -16.29
C SER A 223 8.09 -0.15 -17.05
N SER A 224 9.25 -0.28 -16.39
CA SER A 224 10.47 -0.78 -17.02
C SER A 224 10.42 -2.26 -17.38
N THR A 225 9.77 -3.08 -16.57
CA THR A 225 9.63 -4.54 -16.75
C THR A 225 8.55 -4.86 -17.77
N VAL A 226 7.39 -4.19 -17.71
CA VAL A 226 6.29 -4.42 -18.66
C VAL A 226 6.69 -4.00 -20.07
N GLN A 227 7.44 -2.91 -20.22
CA GLN A 227 7.95 -2.48 -21.54
C GLN A 227 8.97 -3.46 -22.16
N GLN A 228 9.56 -4.36 -21.37
CA GLN A 228 10.46 -5.40 -21.87
C GLN A 228 9.73 -6.66 -22.31
N LEU A 229 8.43 -6.79 -22.03
CA LEU A 229 7.65 -7.93 -22.46
C LEU A 229 7.43 -7.88 -23.98
N PRO A 230 7.48 -9.03 -24.68
CA PRO A 230 7.24 -9.11 -26.12
C PRO A 230 5.73 -9.04 -26.43
N VAL A 231 5.05 -8.00 -25.94
CA VAL A 231 3.61 -7.75 -26.15
C VAL A 231 3.39 -6.36 -26.74
N PRO A 232 2.28 -6.11 -27.44
CA PRO A 232 1.93 -4.78 -27.92
C PRO A 232 1.84 -3.76 -26.78
N SER A 233 2.26 -2.51 -27.05
CA SER A 233 2.23 -1.43 -26.05
C SER A 233 0.84 -1.15 -25.47
N LEU A 234 -0.22 -1.38 -26.25
CA LEU A 234 -1.61 -1.26 -25.80
C LEU A 234 -1.95 -2.25 -24.67
N LEU A 235 -1.27 -3.39 -24.60
CA LEU A 235 -1.45 -4.36 -23.53
C LEU A 235 -0.64 -4.00 -22.28
N HIS A 236 0.31 -3.06 -22.35
CA HIS A 236 1.09 -2.66 -21.17
C HIS A 236 0.19 -2.00 -20.13
N ASP A 237 -0.66 -1.06 -20.56
CA ASP A 237 -1.60 -0.38 -19.67
C ASP A 237 -2.64 -1.36 -19.11
N PHE A 238 -3.13 -2.28 -19.94
CA PHE A 238 -4.05 -3.35 -19.53
C PHE A 238 -3.41 -4.28 -18.48
N LEU A 239 -2.17 -4.71 -18.70
CA LEU A 239 -1.46 -5.57 -17.74
C LEU A 239 -1.23 -4.82 -16.42
N GLN A 240 -0.95 -3.53 -16.47
CA GLN A 240 -0.77 -2.66 -15.30
C GLN A 240 -2.07 -2.22 -14.64
N PHE A 241 -3.22 -2.75 -15.05
CA PHE A 241 -4.53 -2.42 -14.46
C PHE A 241 -4.90 -0.93 -14.56
N ARG A 242 -4.27 -0.17 -15.47
CA ARG A 242 -4.53 1.26 -15.70
C ARG A 242 -5.83 1.52 -16.45
N ASP A 243 -6.42 0.47 -17.02
CA ASP A 243 -7.75 0.47 -17.61
C ASP A 243 -8.87 0.56 -16.57
N ILE A 244 -8.57 0.30 -15.30
CA ILE A 244 -9.55 0.40 -14.21
C ILE A 244 -9.53 1.83 -13.70
N PRO A 245 -10.68 2.53 -13.65
CA PRO A 245 -10.73 3.88 -13.10
C PRO A 245 -10.30 3.83 -11.63
N GLU A 246 -9.30 4.65 -11.29
CA GLU A 246 -8.94 4.92 -9.90
C GLU A 246 -10.17 5.54 -9.23
N THR A 247 -10.46 5.04 -8.03
CA THR A 247 -11.60 5.42 -7.22
C THR A 247 -11.40 6.85 -6.76
N LEU A 248 -11.80 7.82 -7.59
CA LEU A 248 -11.76 9.23 -7.25
C LEU A 248 -12.89 9.49 -6.24
N PRO A 249 -12.57 9.87 -4.99
CA PRO A 249 -13.60 10.39 -4.11
C PRO A 249 -14.14 11.68 -4.74
N SER A 250 -15.46 11.72 -4.94
CA SER A 250 -16.20 12.93 -5.35
C SER A 250 -16.31 13.93 -4.21
#